data_AF-A0A7S0AIY2-F1
#
_entry.id   AF-A0A7S0AIY2-F1
#
_cell.length_a   1.000
_cell.length_b   1.000
_cell.length_c   1.000
_cell.angle_alpha   90.00
_cell.angle_beta   90.00
_cell.angle_gamma   90.00
#
_symmetry.space_group_name_H-M   'P 1'
#
loop_
_entity.id
_entity.type
_entity.pdbx_description
1 polymer ?
#
loop_
_entity_poly.entity_id
_entity_poly.type
_entity_poly.pdbx_seq_one_letter_code
_entity_poly.pdbx_strand_id
1 'polypeptide(L)'
;SSSSSSNIPKELQDMPAAQVRDLLVDLLPRMTGQKDEFRQVEDYINALEDKYVPVQTLDFLNLAMGGDWQMLFSTNRLGIPNTKLRLRELVQRIDTKNLDGTVTNMARWDLAEEVPGVFDCSGTFSVKCDYGINQGARMNIDLKDHVLELARGSRVPTDVEGLVGMLSGAMPSEMFDPNELAMDTTYLDEKIRVVRLTGSRLEGVRNVFIRSGAVEVSPTKN
;
A
#
# COMPACT_ATOMS: atom_id res chain seq x y z
N SER A 1 3.28 -27.25 -16.62
CA SER A 1 3.81 -26.86 -15.30
C SER A 1 2.67 -26.32 -14.48
N SER A 2 2.18 -27.12 -13.55
CA SER A 2 0.95 -26.89 -12.77
C SER A 2 1.12 -25.72 -11.81
N SER A 3 0.44 -24.62 -12.09
CA SER A 3 0.21 -23.50 -11.18
C SER A 3 -0.44 -24.01 -9.89
N SER A 4 0.12 -23.65 -8.75
CA SER A 4 -0.50 -23.87 -7.45
C SER A 4 -1.85 -23.15 -7.41
N SER A 5 -2.95 -23.88 -7.65
CA SER A 5 -4.28 -23.38 -7.35
C SER A 5 -4.36 -23.21 -5.84
N SER A 6 -4.23 -21.97 -5.36
CA SER A 6 -4.73 -21.60 -4.05
C SER A 6 -6.15 -22.15 -3.95
N ASN A 7 -6.45 -22.90 -2.89
CA ASN A 7 -7.78 -23.44 -2.62
C ASN A 7 -8.73 -22.28 -2.31
N ILE A 8 -9.14 -21.53 -3.33
CA ILE A 8 -10.13 -20.46 -3.21
C ILE A 8 -11.44 -21.14 -2.78
N PRO A 9 -12.05 -20.73 -1.65
CA PRO A 9 -13.34 -21.26 -1.23
C PRO A 9 -14.37 -21.19 -2.37
N LYS A 10 -15.14 -22.27 -2.58
CA LYS A 10 -16.14 -22.35 -3.67
C LYS A 10 -17.11 -21.16 -3.66
N GLU A 11 -17.50 -20.71 -2.47
CA GLU A 11 -18.39 -19.55 -2.30
C GLU A 11 -17.82 -18.27 -2.94
N LEU A 12 -16.49 -18.09 -2.91
CA LEU A 12 -15.83 -16.95 -3.55
C LEU A 12 -15.63 -17.15 -5.06
N GLN A 13 -15.60 -18.39 -5.54
CA GLN A 13 -15.50 -18.69 -6.97
C GLN A 13 -16.77 -18.26 -7.70
N ASP A 14 -17.94 -18.49 -7.11
CA ASP A 14 -19.23 -18.13 -7.72
C ASP A 14 -19.61 -16.65 -7.51
N MET A 15 -18.94 -15.97 -6.57
CA MET A 15 -19.22 -14.58 -6.24
C MET A 15 -18.66 -13.59 -7.29
N PRO A 16 -19.41 -12.54 -7.69
CA PRO A 16 -18.88 -11.47 -8.54
C PRO A 16 -17.70 -10.74 -7.90
N ALA A 17 -16.70 -10.34 -8.70
CA ALA A 17 -15.50 -9.66 -8.20
C ALA A 17 -15.80 -8.41 -7.37
N ALA A 18 -16.80 -7.62 -7.77
CA ALA A 18 -17.23 -6.43 -7.01
C ALA A 18 -17.70 -6.77 -5.58
N GLN A 19 -18.39 -7.89 -5.38
CA GLN A 19 -18.83 -8.32 -4.05
C GLN A 19 -17.65 -8.81 -3.21
N VAL A 20 -16.72 -9.57 -3.80
CA VAL A 20 -15.49 -10.01 -3.11
C VAL A 20 -14.65 -8.81 -2.67
N ARG A 21 -14.53 -7.79 -3.53
CA ARG A 21 -13.86 -6.53 -3.22
C ARG A 21 -14.52 -5.83 -2.05
N ASP A 22 -15.84 -5.69 -2.10
CA ASP A 22 -16.57 -4.96 -1.05
C ASP A 22 -16.43 -5.70 0.31
N LEU A 23 -16.40 -7.03 0.32
CA LEU A 23 -16.07 -7.83 1.52
C LEU A 23 -14.64 -7.59 2.02
N LEU A 24 -13.65 -7.53 1.12
CA LEU A 24 -12.26 -7.23 1.48
C LEU A 24 -12.15 -5.83 2.11
N VAL A 25 -12.71 -4.81 1.46
CA VAL A 25 -12.65 -3.41 1.93
C VAL A 25 -13.39 -3.25 3.26
N ASP A 26 -14.47 -3.99 3.50
CA ASP A 26 -15.20 -3.98 4.76
C ASP A 26 -14.44 -4.72 5.89
N LEU A 27 -13.67 -5.76 5.57
CA LEU A 27 -12.89 -6.52 6.56
C LEU A 27 -11.66 -5.74 7.06
N LEU A 28 -10.87 -5.15 6.14
CA LEU A 28 -9.56 -4.56 6.45
C LEU A 28 -9.57 -3.56 7.63
N PRO A 29 -10.52 -2.60 7.74
CA PRO A 29 -10.53 -1.65 8.84
C PRO A 29 -10.84 -2.25 10.21
N ARG A 30 -11.43 -3.44 10.25
CA ARG A 30 -11.88 -4.12 11.49
C ARG A 30 -10.95 -5.24 11.94
N MET A 31 -9.86 -5.49 11.19
CA MET A 31 -8.90 -6.53 11.53
C MET A 31 -8.28 -6.28 12.90
N THR A 32 -8.23 -7.33 13.72
CA THR A 32 -7.59 -7.33 15.04
C THR A 32 -6.23 -8.02 15.03
N GLY A 33 -5.84 -8.59 13.89
CA GLY A 33 -4.57 -9.29 13.70
C GLY A 33 -4.67 -10.79 13.98
N GLN A 34 -5.88 -11.36 13.95
CA GLN A 34 -6.09 -12.79 14.14
C GLN A 34 -5.72 -13.57 12.88
N LYS A 35 -5.18 -14.78 13.05
CA LYS A 35 -4.73 -15.63 11.93
C LYS A 35 -5.84 -15.92 10.92
N ASP A 36 -7.07 -16.10 11.40
CA ASP A 36 -8.22 -16.40 10.55
C ASP A 36 -8.61 -15.19 9.68
N GLU A 37 -8.49 -13.97 10.22
CA GLU A 37 -8.71 -12.74 9.45
C GLU A 37 -7.66 -12.60 8.33
N PHE A 38 -6.38 -12.89 8.61
CA PHE A 38 -5.32 -12.87 7.59
C PHE A 38 -5.59 -13.88 6.47
N ARG A 39 -6.02 -15.10 6.83
CA ARG A 39 -6.38 -16.12 5.85
C ARG A 39 -7.57 -15.69 4.99
N GLN A 40 -8.57 -15.06 5.61
CA GLN A 40 -9.74 -14.53 4.90
C GLN A 40 -9.35 -13.43 3.91
N VAL A 41 -8.45 -12.53 4.29
CA VAL A 41 -7.87 -11.51 3.39
C VAL A 41 -7.15 -12.17 2.20
N GLU A 42 -6.33 -13.19 2.46
CA GLU A 42 -5.66 -13.94 1.39
C GLU A 42 -6.65 -14.62 0.44
N ASP A 43 -7.71 -15.23 0.96
CA ASP A 43 -8.76 -15.87 0.16
C ASP A 43 -9.48 -14.86 -0.73
N TYR A 44 -9.80 -13.67 -0.20
CA TYR A 44 -10.38 -12.58 -1.00
C TYR A 44 -9.42 -12.06 -2.08
N ILE A 45 -8.15 -11.84 -1.74
CA ILE A 45 -7.14 -11.40 -2.73
C ILE A 45 -7.00 -12.45 -3.85
N ASN A 46 -6.85 -13.73 -3.50
CA ASN A 46 -6.72 -14.80 -4.49
C ASN A 46 -7.97 -14.89 -5.38
N ALA A 47 -9.17 -14.73 -4.82
CA ALA A 47 -10.42 -14.73 -5.56
C ALA A 47 -10.55 -13.53 -6.52
N LEU A 48 -10.07 -12.35 -6.12
CA LEU A 48 -10.03 -11.17 -6.99
C LEU A 48 -9.07 -11.36 -8.16
N GLU A 49 -7.86 -11.86 -7.89
CA GLU A 49 -6.83 -12.10 -8.90
C GLU A 49 -7.24 -13.19 -9.90
N ASP A 50 -7.90 -14.25 -9.45
CA ASP A 50 -8.45 -15.31 -10.32
C ASP A 50 -9.52 -14.77 -11.30
N LYS A 51 -10.31 -13.78 -10.84
CA LYS A 51 -11.34 -13.13 -11.66
C LYS A 51 -10.81 -11.97 -12.49
N TYR A 52 -9.56 -11.57 -12.29
CA TYR A 52 -9.01 -10.40 -12.95
C TYR A 52 -8.83 -10.67 -14.44
N VAL A 53 -9.41 -9.79 -15.26
CA VAL A 53 -9.12 -9.74 -16.69
C VAL A 53 -8.16 -8.58 -16.90
N PRO A 54 -6.87 -8.83 -17.19
CA PRO A 54 -5.91 -7.77 -17.41
C PRO A 54 -6.35 -6.84 -18.54
N VAL A 55 -6.00 -5.57 -18.40
CA VAL A 55 -6.25 -4.57 -19.43
C VAL A 55 -5.43 -4.88 -20.69
N GLN A 56 -5.97 -4.54 -21.86
CA GLN A 56 -5.42 -5.00 -23.14
C GLN A 56 -4.10 -4.33 -23.54
N THR A 57 -3.79 -3.16 -22.99
CA THR A 57 -2.60 -2.38 -23.36
C THR A 57 -1.88 -1.86 -22.11
N LEU A 58 -0.55 -1.76 -22.20
CA LEU A 58 0.29 -1.23 -21.12
C LEU A 58 0.00 0.26 -20.85
N ASP A 59 -0.32 1.02 -21.89
CA ASP A 59 -0.70 2.43 -21.75
C ASP A 59 -1.97 2.61 -20.91
N PHE A 60 -2.97 1.75 -21.15
CA PHE A 60 -4.20 1.78 -20.35
C PHE A 60 -3.94 1.31 -18.93
N LEU A 61 -3.10 0.29 -18.72
CA LEU A 61 -2.70 -0.11 -17.37
C LEU A 61 -2.04 1.05 -16.64
N ASN A 62 -1.08 1.73 -17.27
CA ASN A 62 -0.39 2.85 -16.66
C ASN A 62 -1.37 3.97 -16.31
N LEU A 63 -2.24 4.34 -17.25
CA LEU A 63 -3.29 5.33 -17.01
C LEU A 63 -4.20 4.94 -15.84
N ALA A 64 -4.67 3.69 -15.81
CA ALA A 64 -5.57 3.19 -14.77
C ALA A 64 -4.90 3.14 -13.39
N MET A 65 -3.59 2.90 -13.33
CA MET A 65 -2.81 2.97 -12.08
C MET A 65 -2.55 4.41 -11.62
N GLY A 66 -2.73 5.42 -12.46
CA GLY A 66 -2.47 6.81 -12.10
C GLY A 66 -3.37 7.33 -10.97
N GLY A 67 -2.83 8.24 -10.17
CA GLY A 67 -3.51 8.93 -9.08
C GLY A 67 -3.02 8.56 -7.68
N ASP A 68 -3.83 8.88 -6.68
CA ASP A 68 -3.53 8.66 -5.26
C ASP A 68 -4.19 7.37 -4.74
N TRP A 69 -3.38 6.53 -4.11
CA TRP A 69 -3.75 5.21 -3.62
C TRP A 69 -3.40 5.06 -2.14
N GLN A 70 -4.39 5.07 -1.26
CA GLN A 70 -4.17 4.80 0.15
C GLN A 70 -3.92 3.30 0.37
N MET A 71 -2.83 2.95 1.05
CA MET A 71 -2.57 1.57 1.45
C MET A 71 -3.54 1.18 2.57
N LEU A 72 -4.24 0.07 2.38
CA LEU A 72 -5.09 -0.55 3.39
C LEU A 72 -4.43 -1.74 4.07
N PHE A 73 -3.60 -2.48 3.33
CA PHE A 73 -3.02 -3.72 3.82
C PHE A 73 -1.70 -4.04 3.11
N SER A 74 -0.76 -4.61 3.86
CA SER A 74 0.42 -5.29 3.34
C SER A 74 0.60 -6.60 4.11
N THR A 75 0.92 -7.68 3.41
CA THR A 75 1.35 -8.94 4.06
C THR A 75 2.70 -8.78 4.75
N ASN A 76 3.48 -7.77 4.35
CA ASN A 76 4.65 -7.35 5.07
C ASN A 76 4.20 -6.43 6.21
N ARG A 77 4.19 -6.95 7.43
CA ARG A 77 3.58 -6.29 8.59
C ARG A 77 4.17 -4.89 8.79
N LEU A 78 3.31 -3.92 9.07
CA LEU A 78 3.69 -2.66 9.71
C LEU A 78 4.43 -3.02 11.02
N GLY A 79 5.59 -2.40 11.29
CA GLY A 79 6.41 -2.81 12.41
C GLY A 79 5.80 -2.47 13.77
N ILE A 80 6.61 -2.61 14.81
CA ILE A 80 6.13 -2.57 16.20
C ILE A 80 5.54 -1.20 16.51
N PRO A 81 4.31 -1.12 17.07
CA PRO A 81 3.71 0.15 17.46
C PRO A 81 4.64 0.95 18.36
N ASN A 82 4.91 2.20 17.98
CA ASN A 82 5.70 3.12 18.78
C ASN A 82 4.77 4.10 19.48
N THR A 83 4.87 4.21 20.81
CA THR A 83 3.99 5.09 21.60
C THR A 83 4.21 6.59 21.32
N LYS A 84 5.37 6.95 20.75
CA LYS A 84 5.70 8.32 20.38
C LYS A 84 5.31 8.66 18.94
N LEU A 85 5.26 7.69 18.03
CA LEU A 85 4.99 7.92 16.61
C LEU A 85 3.63 7.34 16.21
N ARG A 86 2.77 8.19 15.66
CA ARG A 86 1.51 7.78 15.04
C ARG A 86 1.60 7.97 13.53
N LEU A 87 1.49 6.88 12.76
CA LEU A 87 1.19 6.96 11.34
C LEU A 87 -0.31 7.20 11.16
N ARG A 88 -0.68 8.28 10.45
CA ARG A 88 -2.08 8.60 10.14
C ARG A 88 -2.56 7.92 8.88
N GLU A 89 -1.74 7.97 7.84
CA GLU A 89 -2.05 7.43 6.52
C GLU A 89 -0.76 7.06 5.77
N LEU A 90 -0.89 6.05 4.91
CA LEU A 90 0.11 5.67 3.92
C LEU A 90 -0.54 5.79 2.55
N VAL A 91 0.00 6.65 1.70
CA VAL A 91 -0.51 6.93 0.36
C VAL A 91 0.59 6.66 -0.64
N GLN A 92 0.25 6.09 -1.79
CA GLN A 92 1.12 5.96 -2.94
C GLN A 92 0.53 6.82 -4.06
N ARG A 93 1.27 7.86 -4.45
CA ARG A 93 0.94 8.68 -5.61
C ARG A 93 1.67 8.15 -6.83
N ILE A 94 0.95 7.99 -7.93
CA ILE A 94 1.50 7.54 -9.22
C ILE A 94 1.21 8.60 -10.26
N ASP A 95 2.26 9.26 -10.73
CA ASP A 95 2.21 10.22 -11.82
C ASP A 95 2.78 9.57 -13.08
N THR A 96 1.95 9.46 -14.11
CA THR A 96 2.21 8.62 -15.28
C THR A 96 2.74 9.44 -16.45
N LYS A 97 3.67 8.87 -17.21
CA LYS A 97 4.23 9.45 -18.44
C LYS A 97 4.62 8.35 -19.44
N ASN A 98 3.72 8.02 -20.37
CA ASN A 98 3.86 6.90 -21.31
C ASN A 98 3.97 5.55 -20.57
N LEU A 99 5.10 4.84 -20.67
CA LEU A 99 5.39 3.61 -19.93
C LEU A 99 6.28 3.84 -18.71
N ASP A 100 6.60 5.10 -18.43
CA ASP A 100 7.41 5.52 -17.29
C ASP A 100 6.59 6.44 -16.38
N GLY A 101 7.18 6.89 -15.28
CA GLY A 101 6.59 7.89 -14.42
C GLY A 101 7.30 7.99 -13.06
N THR A 102 6.60 8.58 -12.09
CA THR A 102 7.07 8.64 -10.70
C THR A 102 6.09 7.98 -9.76
N VAL A 103 6.62 7.23 -8.80
CA VAL A 103 5.89 6.72 -7.64
C VAL A 103 6.39 7.44 -6.40
N THR A 104 5.48 8.04 -5.64
CA THR A 104 5.82 8.62 -4.33
C THR A 104 5.05 7.91 -3.24
N ASN A 105 5.75 7.18 -2.36
CA ASN A 105 5.16 6.63 -1.14
C ASN A 105 5.21 7.70 -0.04
N MET A 106 4.06 8.04 0.52
CA MET A 106 3.89 9.13 1.47
C MET A 106 3.33 8.59 2.78
N ALA A 107 3.99 8.90 3.89
CA ALA A 107 3.50 8.63 5.24
C ALA A 107 3.21 9.94 5.94
N ARG A 108 1.94 10.19 6.32
CA ARG A 108 1.64 11.28 7.25
C ARG A 108 1.81 10.78 8.68
N TRP A 109 2.51 11.56 9.48
CA TRP A 109 2.92 11.15 10.81
C TRP A 109 2.71 12.25 11.84
N ASP A 110 2.56 11.82 13.09
CA ASP A 110 2.66 12.66 14.26
C ASP A 110 3.64 12.07 15.26
N LEU A 111 4.37 12.95 15.93
CA LEU A 111 5.37 12.64 16.92
C LEU A 111 5.03 13.34 18.24
N ALA A 112 5.03 12.58 19.33
CA ALA A 112 4.98 13.05 20.70
C ALA A 112 6.38 12.97 21.31
N GLU A 113 7.16 14.03 21.16
CA GLU A 113 8.58 14.04 21.51
C GLU A 113 8.82 14.38 22.99
N GLU A 114 8.29 15.51 23.46
CA GLU A 114 8.52 16.04 24.81
C GLU A 114 7.58 15.43 25.85
N VAL A 115 6.28 15.41 25.55
CA VAL A 115 5.24 14.95 26.47
C VAL A 115 4.53 13.75 25.86
N PRO A 116 4.60 12.56 26.50
CA PRO A 116 3.90 11.37 26.00
C PRO A 116 2.41 11.65 25.76
N GLY A 117 1.94 11.33 24.55
CA GLY A 117 0.55 11.52 24.14
C GLY A 117 0.19 12.93 23.64
N VAL A 118 1.11 13.90 23.69
CA VAL A 118 0.92 15.22 23.08
C VAL A 118 1.65 15.26 21.73
N PHE A 119 0.87 15.17 20.66
CA PHE A 119 1.36 15.14 19.28
C PHE A 119 1.45 16.55 18.68
N ASP A 120 2.55 17.24 18.96
CA ASP A 120 2.82 18.63 18.57
C ASP A 120 3.81 18.78 17.40
N CYS A 121 4.45 17.68 17.01
CA CYS A 121 5.30 17.57 15.84
C CYS A 121 4.62 16.67 14.80
N SER A 122 4.45 17.12 13.57
CA SER A 122 3.76 16.38 12.51
C SER A 122 4.30 16.76 11.14
N GLY A 123 4.11 15.86 10.17
CA GLY A 123 4.61 16.07 8.83
C GLY A 123 4.26 14.95 7.87
N THR A 124 4.94 15.00 6.71
CA THR A 124 4.89 13.97 5.68
C THR A 124 6.30 13.48 5.42
N PHE A 125 6.48 12.16 5.40
CA PHE A 125 7.69 11.52 4.90
C PHE A 125 7.39 10.94 3.52
N SER A 126 8.17 11.32 2.52
CA SER A 126 7.98 10.94 1.12
C SER A 126 9.18 10.18 0.59
N VAL A 127 8.93 9.02 0.00
CA VAL A 127 9.92 8.18 -0.69
C VAL A 127 9.65 8.35 -2.18
N LYS A 128 10.50 9.13 -2.84
CA LYS A 128 10.34 9.51 -4.25
C LYS A 128 11.08 8.52 -5.12
N CYS A 129 10.39 7.96 -6.10
CA CYS A 129 10.94 6.95 -7.00
C CYS A 129 10.56 7.27 -8.44
N ASP A 130 11.44 6.90 -9.37
CA ASP A 130 11.07 6.76 -10.77
C ASP A 130 10.62 5.32 -11.01
N TYR A 131 9.79 5.10 -12.02
CA TYR A 131 9.47 3.76 -12.48
C TYR A 131 9.44 3.65 -14.00
N GLY A 132 9.65 2.43 -14.48
CA GLY A 132 9.42 2.04 -15.88
C GLY A 132 8.67 0.71 -15.96
N ILE A 133 7.75 0.59 -16.92
CA ILE A 133 6.96 -0.62 -17.18
C ILE A 133 7.62 -1.43 -18.31
N ASN A 134 7.92 -2.69 -18.04
CA ASN A 134 8.46 -3.58 -19.07
C ASN A 134 7.34 -4.23 -19.93
N GLN A 135 7.73 -5.00 -20.95
CA GLN A 135 6.79 -5.67 -21.86
C GLN A 135 5.83 -6.66 -21.17
N GLY A 136 6.13 -7.10 -19.95
CA GLY A 136 5.30 -8.00 -19.14
C GLY A 136 4.39 -7.28 -18.14
N ALA A 137 4.15 -5.97 -18.30
CA ALA A 137 3.35 -5.15 -17.39
C ALA A 137 3.93 -4.96 -15.98
N ARG A 138 5.20 -5.35 -15.78
CA ARG A 138 5.91 -5.21 -14.51
C ARG A 138 6.51 -3.83 -14.38
N MET A 139 6.26 -3.20 -13.24
CA MET A 139 6.78 -1.89 -12.86
C MET A 139 8.09 -2.09 -12.07
N ASN A 140 9.21 -1.63 -12.62
CA ASN A 140 10.49 -1.61 -11.90
C ASN A 140 10.66 -0.23 -11.25
N ILE A 141 11.07 -0.20 -9.99
CA ILE A 141 11.16 1.03 -9.20
C ILE A 141 12.61 1.35 -8.86
N ASP A 142 13.00 2.60 -9.13
CA ASP A 142 14.30 3.15 -8.78
C ASP A 142 14.12 4.27 -7.75
N LEU A 143 14.65 4.06 -6.54
CA LEU A 143 14.61 5.06 -5.48
C LEU A 143 15.45 6.28 -5.88
N LYS A 144 14.89 7.48 -5.67
CA LYS A 144 15.59 8.74 -5.89
C LYS A 144 15.93 9.45 -4.59
N ASP A 145 14.94 9.64 -3.73
CA ASP A 145 15.12 10.48 -2.55
C ASP A 145 14.15 10.15 -1.42
N HIS A 146 14.56 10.50 -0.21
CA HIS A 146 13.75 10.49 1.00
C HIS A 146 13.58 11.92 1.49
N VAL A 147 12.34 12.41 1.47
CA VAL A 147 12.03 13.80 1.80
C VAL A 147 11.14 13.86 3.03
N LEU A 148 11.60 14.54 4.07
CA LEU A 148 10.82 14.83 5.28
C LEU A 148 10.36 16.28 5.26
N GLU A 149 9.05 16.50 5.28
CA GLU A 149 8.43 17.82 5.28
C GLU A 149 7.56 17.99 6.54
N LEU A 150 7.77 19.08 7.27
CA LEU A 150 6.96 19.41 8.44
C LEU A 150 5.63 20.04 8.02
N ALA A 151 4.57 19.69 8.74
CA ALA A 151 3.28 20.35 8.57
C ALA A 151 3.39 21.83 8.99
N ARG A 152 2.58 22.69 8.36
CA ARG A 152 2.56 24.11 8.71
C ARG A 152 2.16 24.30 10.18
N GLY A 153 3.01 24.99 10.95
CA GLY A 153 2.79 25.22 12.38
C GLY A 153 3.23 24.05 13.27
N SER A 154 3.77 22.97 12.70
CA SER A 154 4.43 21.92 13.47
C SER A 154 5.68 22.46 14.17
N ARG A 155 5.98 21.90 15.34
CA ARG A 155 7.33 22.02 15.91
C ARG A 155 8.35 21.29 15.04
N VAL A 156 9.61 21.72 15.14
CA VAL A 156 10.74 21.06 14.52
C VAL A 156 11.18 19.92 15.45
N PRO A 157 11.28 18.67 14.97
CA PRO A 157 11.77 17.55 15.78
C PRO A 157 13.20 17.82 16.27
N THR A 158 13.49 17.47 17.52
CA THR A 158 14.85 17.63 18.08
C THR A 158 15.79 16.52 17.61
N ASP A 159 15.26 15.32 17.35
CA ASP A 159 16.00 14.17 16.81
C ASP A 159 15.39 13.68 15.47
N VAL A 160 15.90 14.26 14.37
CA VAL A 160 15.44 13.91 13.01
C VAL A 160 15.87 12.48 12.63
N GLU A 161 17.05 12.04 13.02
CA GLU A 161 17.55 10.69 12.69
C GLU A 161 16.71 9.63 13.41
N GLY A 162 16.42 9.84 14.70
CA GLY A 162 15.52 8.99 15.47
C GLY A 162 14.11 8.95 14.87
N LEU A 163 13.58 10.08 14.40
CA LEU A 163 12.30 10.13 13.68
C LEU A 163 12.33 9.28 12.41
N VAL A 164 13.36 9.40 11.57
CA VAL A 164 13.50 8.55 10.36
C VAL A 164 13.60 7.07 10.73
N GLY A 165 14.32 6.73 11.80
CA GLY A 165 14.38 5.36 12.32
C GLY A 165 13.04 4.83 12.82
N MET A 166 12.21 5.68 13.44
CA MET A 166 10.85 5.29 13.82
C MET A 166 9.94 5.11 12.61
N LEU A 167 10.07 5.97 11.60
CA LEU A 167 9.32 5.87 10.34
C LEU A 167 9.69 4.61 9.55
N SER A 168 10.97 4.26 9.48
CA SER A 168 11.44 3.04 8.81
C SER A 168 10.92 1.78 9.49
N GLY A 169 10.79 1.81 10.82
CA GLY A 169 10.17 0.73 11.58
C GLY A 169 8.65 0.68 11.47
N ALA A 170 7.97 1.82 11.26
CA ALA A 170 6.51 1.87 11.23
C ALA A 170 5.92 1.61 9.84
N MET A 171 6.63 1.96 8.76
CA MET A 171 6.20 1.74 7.39
C MET A 171 6.53 0.32 6.91
N PRO A 172 5.79 -0.25 5.93
CA PRO A 172 6.22 -1.46 5.25
C PRO A 172 7.54 -1.20 4.52
N SER A 173 8.46 -2.17 4.55
CA SER A 173 9.80 -1.98 3.98
C SER A 173 9.77 -1.67 2.49
N GLU A 174 8.81 -2.22 1.75
CA GLU A 174 8.61 -1.95 0.33
C GLU A 174 8.06 -0.56 0.03
N MET A 175 7.53 0.15 1.04
CA MET A 175 7.16 1.56 0.89
C MET A 175 8.30 2.49 1.29
N PHE A 176 9.07 2.11 2.32
CA PHE A 176 10.20 2.91 2.84
C PHE A 176 11.46 2.81 1.96
N ASP A 177 11.81 1.61 1.51
CA ASP A 177 12.98 1.32 0.68
C ASP A 177 12.58 0.44 -0.53
N PRO A 178 11.91 1.04 -1.53
CA PRO A 178 11.44 0.35 -2.73
C PRO A 178 12.54 0.13 -3.78
N ASN A 179 13.79 0.46 -3.49
CA ASN A 179 14.85 0.44 -4.49
C ASN A 179 15.04 -0.97 -5.07
N GLU A 180 15.14 -1.05 -6.39
CA GLU A 180 15.29 -2.31 -7.15
C GLU A 180 14.16 -3.32 -6.93
N LEU A 181 13.01 -2.87 -6.41
CA LEU A 181 11.81 -3.71 -6.33
C LEU A 181 11.08 -3.70 -7.67
N ALA A 182 10.43 -4.83 -7.96
CA ALA A 182 9.50 -4.93 -9.06
C ALA A 182 8.08 -5.23 -8.55
N MET A 183 7.11 -4.56 -9.15
CA MET A 183 5.70 -4.61 -8.77
C MET A 183 4.84 -5.06 -9.95
N ASP A 184 4.06 -6.11 -9.73
CA ASP A 184 3.06 -6.60 -10.68
C ASP A 184 1.67 -6.21 -10.15
N THR A 185 0.88 -5.47 -10.93
CA THR A 185 -0.53 -5.21 -10.59
C THR A 185 -1.36 -6.43 -10.97
N THR A 186 -1.81 -7.17 -9.96
CA THR A 186 -2.51 -8.45 -10.14
C THR A 186 -4.02 -8.36 -10.04
N TYR A 187 -4.53 -7.23 -9.56
CA TYR A 187 -5.93 -6.83 -9.66
C TYR A 187 -6.04 -5.31 -9.69
N LEU A 188 -6.90 -4.78 -10.54
CA LEU A 188 -7.18 -3.35 -10.63
C LEU A 188 -8.62 -3.12 -11.05
N ASP A 189 -9.32 -2.26 -10.30
CA ASP A 189 -10.60 -1.71 -10.72
C ASP A 189 -10.68 -0.21 -10.38
N GLU A 190 -11.88 0.37 -10.44
CA GLU A 190 -12.08 1.79 -10.17
C GLU A 190 -11.80 2.19 -8.71
N LYS A 191 -11.84 1.24 -7.76
CA LYS A 191 -11.71 1.50 -6.32
C LYS A 191 -10.43 0.96 -5.71
N ILE A 192 -10.01 -0.25 -6.06
CA ILE A 192 -8.89 -0.93 -5.41
C ILE A 192 -7.83 -1.36 -6.41
N ARG A 193 -6.61 -1.50 -5.89
CA ARG A 193 -5.48 -2.07 -6.59
C ARG A 193 -4.77 -3.08 -5.70
N VAL A 194 -4.54 -4.27 -6.22
CA VAL A 194 -3.68 -5.28 -5.59
C VAL A 194 -2.37 -5.35 -6.34
N VAL A 195 -1.28 -5.26 -5.58
CA VAL A 195 0.09 -5.32 -6.10
C VAL A 195 0.81 -6.48 -5.47
N ARG A 196 1.51 -7.27 -6.29
CA ARG A 196 2.46 -8.27 -5.84
C ARG A 196 3.89 -7.82 -6.08
N LEU A 197 4.72 -7.95 -5.06
CA LEU A 197 6.15 -7.71 -5.16
C LEU A 197 6.81 -8.95 -5.76
N THR A 198 7.70 -8.71 -6.71
CA THR A 198 8.51 -9.73 -7.39
C THR A 198 9.97 -9.32 -7.39
N GLY A 199 10.87 -10.30 -7.37
CA GLY A 199 12.31 -10.07 -7.30
C GLY A 199 12.98 -10.83 -6.16
N SER A 200 14.25 -10.54 -5.91
CA SER A 200 15.06 -11.23 -4.88
C SER A 200 14.72 -10.81 -3.45
N ARG A 201 14.17 -9.59 -3.27
CA ARG A 201 13.71 -9.04 -1.99
C ARG A 201 12.19 -8.98 -1.99
N LEU A 202 11.58 -9.37 -0.86
CA LEU A 202 10.15 -9.22 -0.58
C LEU A 202 9.23 -9.94 -1.60
N GLU A 203 9.72 -11.01 -2.23
CA GLU A 203 8.92 -11.83 -3.15
C GLU A 203 7.66 -12.36 -2.46
N GLY A 204 6.52 -12.21 -3.13
CA GLY A 204 5.24 -12.68 -2.61
C GLY A 204 4.56 -11.73 -1.62
N VAL A 205 5.17 -10.59 -1.28
CA VAL A 205 4.47 -9.53 -0.54
C VAL A 205 3.31 -9.00 -1.38
N ARG A 206 2.13 -8.89 -0.75
CA ARG A 206 0.91 -8.39 -1.38
C ARG A 206 0.44 -7.13 -0.69
N ASN A 207 0.21 -6.11 -1.48
CA ASN A 207 -0.28 -4.82 -1.03
C ASN A 207 -1.68 -4.57 -1.61
N VAL A 208 -2.59 -4.14 -0.75
CA VAL A 208 -3.94 -3.71 -1.14
C VAL A 208 -4.03 -2.20 -0.93
N PHE A 209 -4.38 -1.51 -2.01
CA PHE A 209 -4.61 -0.09 -2.01
C PHE A 209 -6.05 0.23 -2.38
N ILE A 210 -6.56 1.35 -1.87
CA ILE A 210 -7.82 1.95 -2.27
C ILE A 210 -7.56 3.34 -2.86
N ARG A 211 -8.26 3.68 -3.95
CA ARG A 211 -8.14 4.98 -4.60
C ARG A 211 -8.67 6.06 -3.66
N SER A 212 -7.91 7.13 -3.47
CA SER A 212 -8.33 8.25 -2.63
C SER A 212 -9.65 8.85 -3.16
N GLY A 213 -10.63 8.99 -2.29
CA GLY A 213 -11.98 9.46 -2.65
C GLY A 213 -12.97 8.38 -3.09
N ALA A 214 -12.56 7.11 -3.20
CA ALA A 214 -13.47 6.02 -3.59
C ALA A 214 -14.43 5.56 -2.48
N VAL A 215 -14.11 5.81 -1.20
CA VAL A 215 -14.94 5.44 -0.04
C VAL A 215 -14.77 6.44 1.11
N GLU A 216 -15.87 6.88 1.71
CA GLU A 216 -15.87 7.44 3.07
C GLU A 216 -15.67 6.29 4.05
N VAL A 217 -14.43 6.07 4.51
CA VAL A 217 -14.16 5.11 5.58
C VAL A 217 -14.78 5.69 6.86
N SER A 218 -15.99 5.24 7.21
CA SER A 218 -16.63 5.57 8.48
C SER A 218 -15.94 4.78 9.60
N PRO A 219 -15.18 5.42 10.52
CA PRO A 219 -14.35 4.69 11.47
C PRO A 219 -15.14 3.95 12.56
N THR A 220 -16.46 4.15 12.66
CA THR A 220 -17.29 3.59 13.73
C THR A 220 -18.72 3.34 13.28
N LYS A 221 -19.05 2.07 13.00
CA LYS A 221 -20.38 1.54 13.32
C LYS A 221 -20.19 0.26 14.14
N ASN A 222 -20.49 0.43 15.43
CA ASN A 222 -20.52 -0.50 16.58
C ASN A 222 -19.23 -0.60 17.37
#